data_AF-W1PFC4-F1
#
_entry.id   AF-W1PFC4-F1
#
_cell.length_a   1.000
_cell.length_b   1.000
_cell.length_c   1.000
_cell.angle_alpha   90.00
_cell.angle_beta   90.00
_cell.angle_gamma   90.00
#
_symmetry.space_group_name_H-M   'P 1'
#
loop_
_entity.id
_entity.type
_entity.pdbx_description
1 polymer ?
#
loop_
_entity_poly.entity_id
_entity_poly.type
_entity_poly.pdbx_seq_one_letter_code
_entity_poly.pdbx_strand_id
1 'polypeptide(L)'
;MKTFQFADPLYIKFHDEQWGVPVYDDNLLFELLSLSGMLSEQSWTDILGKREQYREIFSGFDVNMIALMDATKQVPVFDSENKTPLSEIRLRCIIENAKSVVKIVKEFGSFSAYLWSYVNYTPIINKYRYGRNVPWRTPRSELVSNDLVRRGFRFVGPTIIYAFMQASGMTVDHLVECFRFHECVSLALMC
;
A
#
# COMPACT_ATOMS: atom_id res chain seq x y z
N MET A 1 -5.67 -24.01 -9.35
CA MET A 1 -6.91 -23.43 -9.91
C MET A 1 -6.65 -21.95 -10.12
N LYS A 2 -6.75 -21.40 -11.36
CA LYS A 2 -6.53 -19.97 -11.59
C LYS A 2 -7.53 -19.19 -10.75
N THR A 3 -7.07 -18.44 -9.76
CA THR A 3 -7.90 -17.83 -8.70
C THR A 3 -8.88 -16.77 -9.22
N PHE A 4 -8.87 -16.48 -10.53
CA PHE A 4 -9.47 -15.29 -11.13
C PHE A 4 -9.93 -15.50 -12.58
N GLN A 5 -10.70 -16.55 -12.88
CA GLN A 5 -11.15 -16.81 -14.27
C GLN A 5 -12.01 -15.68 -14.88
N PHE A 6 -12.47 -14.72 -14.06
CA PHE A 6 -13.24 -13.53 -14.48
C PHE A 6 -12.64 -12.20 -13.98
N ALA A 7 -11.41 -12.18 -13.45
CA ALA A 7 -10.82 -10.92 -13.01
C ALA A 7 -10.12 -10.18 -14.15
N ASP A 8 -10.03 -8.87 -13.99
CA ASP A 8 -9.35 -7.99 -14.92
C ASP A 8 -7.86 -8.40 -15.11
N PRO A 9 -7.32 -8.42 -16.33
CA PRO A 9 -5.92 -8.74 -16.60
C PRO A 9 -4.92 -7.92 -15.77
N LEU A 10 -5.22 -6.65 -15.46
CA LEU A 10 -4.36 -5.81 -14.62
C LEU A 10 -4.31 -6.33 -13.18
N TYR A 11 -5.44 -6.76 -12.64
CA TYR A 11 -5.51 -7.33 -11.30
C TYR A 11 -4.79 -8.68 -11.23
N ILE A 12 -4.95 -9.52 -12.26
CA ILE A 12 -4.23 -10.80 -12.37
C ILE A 12 -2.72 -10.55 -12.38
N LYS A 13 -2.24 -9.62 -13.21
CA LYS A 13 -0.81 -9.28 -13.28
C LYS A 13 -0.29 -8.79 -11.92
N PHE A 14 -1.04 -7.91 -11.25
CA PHE A 14 -0.66 -7.43 -9.93
C PHE A 14 -0.60 -8.55 -8.89
N HIS A 15 -1.59 -9.45 -8.88
CA HIS A 15 -1.57 -10.65 -8.03
C HIS A 15 -0.37 -11.55 -8.32
N ASP A 16 -0.10 -11.82 -9.60
CA ASP A 16 0.90 -12.78 -10.04
C ASP A 16 2.32 -12.26 -9.86
N GLU A 17 2.56 -10.96 -9.96
CA GLU A 17 3.93 -10.40 -9.97
C GLU A 17 4.29 -9.66 -8.68
N GLN A 18 3.32 -9.09 -7.96
CA GLN A 18 3.58 -8.12 -6.89
C GLN A 18 2.94 -8.48 -5.56
N TRP A 19 1.70 -9.00 -5.57
CA TRP A 19 0.96 -9.20 -4.33
C TRP A 19 1.60 -10.28 -3.45
N GLY A 20 1.88 -9.93 -2.18
CA GLY A 20 2.49 -10.85 -1.21
C GLY A 20 4.01 -11.01 -1.38
N VAL A 21 4.63 -10.27 -2.30
CA VAL A 21 6.09 -10.23 -2.46
C VAL A 21 6.67 -9.18 -1.50
N PRO A 22 7.66 -9.51 -0.65
CA PRO A 22 8.24 -8.55 0.30
C PRO A 22 8.84 -7.32 -0.39
N VAL A 23 8.43 -6.13 0.04
CA VAL A 23 8.96 -4.85 -0.44
C VAL A 23 9.70 -4.12 0.68
N TYR A 24 10.91 -3.65 0.39
CA TYR A 24 11.78 -2.94 1.34
C TYR A 24 12.14 -1.51 0.93
N ASP A 25 11.79 -1.08 -0.28
CA ASP A 25 12.03 0.28 -0.76
C ASP A 25 11.01 1.27 -0.17
N ASP A 26 11.48 2.38 0.40
CA ASP A 26 10.64 3.35 1.10
C ASP A 26 9.60 4.01 0.18
N ASN A 27 10.00 4.37 -1.05
CA ASN A 27 9.11 5.03 -2.00
C ASN A 27 8.05 4.06 -2.52
N LEU A 28 8.42 2.81 -2.81
CA LEU A 28 7.48 1.78 -3.23
C LEU A 28 6.52 1.36 -2.10
N LEU A 29 6.99 1.31 -0.85
CA LEU A 29 6.11 1.12 0.31
C LEU A 29 5.14 2.29 0.47
N PHE A 30 5.61 3.52 0.27
CA PHE A 30 4.75 4.71 0.30
C PHE A 30 3.73 4.72 -0.85
N GLU A 31 4.14 4.30 -2.05
CA GLU A 31 3.25 4.10 -3.19
C GLU A 31 2.15 3.10 -2.82
N LEU A 32 2.52 1.88 -2.39
CA LEU A 32 1.56 0.83 -2.04
C LEU A 32 0.61 1.26 -0.91
N LEU A 33 1.10 1.99 0.10
CA LEU A 33 0.26 2.54 1.16
C LEU A 33 -0.74 3.56 0.61
N SER A 34 -0.28 4.46 -0.26
CA SER A 34 -1.11 5.47 -0.89
C SER A 34 -2.19 4.85 -1.77
N LEU A 35 -1.83 3.86 -2.61
CA LEU A 35 -2.77 3.11 -3.45
C LEU A 35 -3.78 2.33 -2.60
N SER A 36 -3.34 1.67 -1.53
CA SER A 36 -4.23 0.97 -0.60
C SER A 36 -5.22 1.94 0.06
N GLY A 37 -4.77 3.16 0.35
CA GLY A 37 -5.64 4.22 0.85
C GLY A 37 -6.77 4.57 -0.12
N MET A 38 -6.53 4.51 -1.43
CA MET A 38 -7.53 4.83 -2.46
C MET A 38 -8.66 3.80 -2.54
N LEU A 39 -8.54 2.64 -1.88
CA LEU A 39 -9.58 1.61 -1.82
C LEU A 39 -10.89 2.10 -1.18
N SER A 40 -10.88 3.23 -0.45
CA SER A 40 -12.11 3.85 0.04
C SER A 40 -12.90 4.60 -1.05
N GLU A 41 -12.32 4.81 -2.22
CA GLU A 41 -12.92 5.56 -3.34
C GLU A 41 -12.99 4.72 -4.63
N GLN A 42 -12.08 3.75 -4.82
CA GLN A 42 -11.92 3.00 -6.07
C GLN A 42 -11.62 1.52 -5.83
N SER A 43 -11.89 0.66 -6.81
CA SER A 43 -11.45 -0.74 -6.77
C SER A 43 -9.95 -0.87 -7.08
N TRP A 44 -9.33 -2.00 -6.71
CA TRP A 44 -7.94 -2.26 -7.12
C TRP A 44 -7.75 -2.22 -8.64
N THR A 45 -8.69 -2.75 -9.42
CA THR A 45 -8.63 -2.69 -10.89
C THR A 45 -8.58 -1.24 -11.38
N ASP A 46 -9.45 -0.38 -10.84
CA ASP A 46 -9.50 1.04 -11.19
C ASP A 46 -8.21 1.78 -10.82
N ILE A 47 -7.64 1.44 -9.66
CA ILE A 47 -6.40 2.02 -9.15
C ILE A 47 -5.21 1.58 -10.03
N LEU A 48 -5.12 0.28 -10.33
CA LEU A 48 -4.05 -0.29 -11.15
C LEU A 48 -4.09 0.25 -12.58
N GLY A 49 -5.28 0.43 -13.15
CA GLY A 49 -5.45 1.04 -14.49
C GLY A 49 -5.01 2.51 -14.56
N LYS A 50 -4.94 3.21 -13.43
CA LYS A 50 -4.50 4.62 -13.34
C LYS A 50 -3.14 4.79 -12.64
N ARG A 51 -2.44 3.69 -12.35
CA ARG A 51 -1.22 3.70 -11.53
C ARG A 51 -0.11 4.57 -12.09
N GLU A 52 0.10 4.52 -13.41
CA GLU A 52 1.10 5.36 -14.07
C GLU A 52 0.72 6.85 -14.02
N GLN A 53 -0.56 7.18 -14.19
CA GLN A 53 -1.04 8.56 -14.02
C GLN A 53 -0.80 9.05 -12.57
N TYR A 54 -0.99 8.20 -11.56
CA TYR A 54 -0.66 8.57 -10.18
C TYR A 54 0.83 8.79 -9.98
N ARG A 55 1.69 7.98 -10.60
CA ARG A 55 3.14 8.19 -10.57
C ARG A 55 3.51 9.52 -11.22
N GLU A 56 2.91 9.91 -12.32
CA GLU A 56 3.14 11.22 -12.94
C GLU A 56 2.74 12.37 -12.00
N ILE A 57 1.54 12.30 -11.40
CA ILE A 57 1.03 13.32 -10.46
C ILE A 57 1.95 13.45 -9.23
N PHE A 58 2.39 12.31 -8.69
CA PHE A 58 3.14 12.23 -7.44
C PHE A 58 4.64 12.02 -7.65
N SER A 59 5.20 12.42 -8.80
CA SER A 59 6.66 12.37 -9.04
C SER A 59 7.28 10.99 -8.75
N GLY A 60 6.65 9.93 -9.24
CA GLY A 60 7.06 8.54 -9.02
C GLY A 60 6.87 8.03 -7.59
N PHE A 61 6.06 8.72 -6.76
CA PHE A 61 5.95 8.48 -5.33
C PHE A 61 7.24 8.73 -4.54
N ASP A 62 8.15 9.57 -5.05
CA ASP A 62 9.30 10.02 -4.27
C ASP A 62 8.82 10.83 -3.06
N VAL A 63 9.01 10.26 -1.86
CA VAL A 63 8.55 10.83 -0.60
C VAL A 63 9.11 12.22 -0.37
N ASN A 64 10.38 12.47 -0.72
CA ASN A 64 11.02 13.76 -0.48
C ASN A 64 10.45 14.83 -1.42
N MET A 65 10.24 14.49 -2.68
CA MET A 65 9.64 15.40 -3.66
C MET A 65 8.20 15.75 -3.28
N ILE A 66 7.41 14.76 -2.87
CA ILE A 66 6.02 14.99 -2.45
C ILE A 66 5.97 15.79 -1.14
N ALA A 67 6.86 15.52 -0.19
CA ALA A 67 6.86 16.24 1.09
C ALA A 67 7.13 17.75 0.93
N LEU A 68 7.81 18.16 -0.16
CA LEU A 68 8.04 19.56 -0.53
C LEU A 68 6.84 20.23 -1.22
N MET A 69 5.81 19.45 -1.60
CA MET A 69 4.62 19.98 -2.26
C MET A 69 3.79 20.87 -1.32
N ASP A 70 3.35 22.02 -1.85
CA ASP A 70 2.38 22.88 -1.19
C ASP A 70 0.96 22.47 -1.59
N ALA A 71 0.33 21.68 -0.73
CA ALA A 71 -1.03 21.19 -0.93
C ALA A 71 -2.08 22.30 -1.02
N THR A 72 -1.80 23.54 -0.59
CA THR A 72 -2.75 24.66 -0.77
C THR A 72 -2.72 25.24 -2.18
N LYS A 73 -1.59 25.12 -2.87
CA LYS A 73 -1.39 25.64 -4.22
C LYS A 73 -1.65 24.60 -5.30
N GLN A 74 -1.16 23.37 -5.10
CA GLN A 74 -1.17 22.36 -6.15
C GLN A 74 -2.52 21.67 -6.30
N VAL A 75 -3.19 21.44 -5.17
CA VAL A 75 -4.44 20.70 -5.15
C VAL A 75 -5.57 21.39 -5.94
N PRO A 76 -5.80 22.73 -5.82
CA PRO A 76 -6.76 23.42 -6.67
C PRO A 76 -6.42 23.34 -8.17
N VAL A 77 -5.14 23.35 -8.53
CA VAL A 77 -4.68 23.29 -9.93
C VAL A 77 -4.99 21.91 -10.53
N PHE A 78 -4.70 20.83 -9.80
CA PHE A 78 -5.00 19.49 -10.26
C PHE A 78 -6.51 19.26 -10.46
N ASP A 79 -7.32 19.81 -9.56
CA ASP A 79 -8.78 19.69 -9.60
C ASP A 79 -9.39 20.51 -10.75
N SER A 80 -9.03 21.79 -10.87
CA SER A 80 -9.60 22.69 -11.89
C SER A 80 -9.30 22.26 -13.34
N GLU A 81 -8.19 21.56 -13.54
CA GLU A 81 -7.77 21.11 -14.86
C GLU A 81 -8.15 19.65 -15.15
N ASN A 82 -8.90 19.01 -14.24
CA ASN A 82 -9.27 17.58 -14.30
C ASN A 82 -8.05 16.67 -14.55
N LYS A 83 -6.89 17.07 -14.02
CA LYS A 83 -5.60 16.39 -14.23
C LYS A 83 -5.45 15.15 -13.36
N THR A 84 -6.33 14.98 -12.37
CA THR A 84 -6.30 13.90 -11.41
C THR A 84 -7.66 13.19 -11.33
N PRO A 85 -7.67 11.85 -11.22
CA PRO A 85 -8.88 11.10 -10.93
C PRO A 85 -9.12 10.95 -9.41
N LEU A 86 -8.43 11.72 -8.57
CA LEU A 86 -8.55 11.70 -7.10
C LEU A 86 -9.29 12.93 -6.58
N SER A 87 -10.05 12.75 -5.49
CA SER A 87 -10.66 13.87 -4.77
C SER A 87 -9.63 14.84 -4.18
N GLU A 88 -10.03 16.10 -3.98
CA GLU A 88 -9.20 17.13 -3.34
C GLU A 88 -8.61 16.65 -2.00
N ILE A 89 -9.46 16.03 -1.18
CA ILE A 89 -9.11 15.50 0.13
C ILE A 89 -8.04 14.43 0.00
N ARG A 90 -8.13 13.55 -1.01
CA ARG A 90 -7.17 12.49 -1.24
C ARG A 90 -5.80 13.01 -1.63
N LEU A 91 -5.74 13.96 -2.56
CA LEU A 91 -4.48 14.60 -2.97
C LEU A 91 -3.77 15.21 -1.77
N ARG A 92 -4.51 16.00 -0.97
CA ARG A 92 -3.99 16.64 0.25
C ARG A 92 -3.45 15.61 1.22
N CYS A 93 -4.16 14.49 1.42
CA CYS A 93 -3.73 13.46 2.35
C CYS A 93 -2.45 12.75 1.90
N ILE A 94 -2.27 12.47 0.60
CA ILE A 94 -1.02 11.87 0.10
C ILE A 94 0.16 12.81 0.35
N ILE A 95 0.00 14.11 0.10
CA ILE A 95 1.05 15.11 0.38
C ILE A 95 1.40 15.17 1.87
N GLU A 96 0.39 15.24 2.75
CA GLU A 96 0.63 15.30 4.20
C GLU A 96 1.18 13.98 4.77
N ASN A 97 0.79 12.83 4.19
CA ASN A 97 1.36 11.53 4.54
C ASN A 97 2.85 11.49 4.18
N ALA A 98 3.27 12.00 3.01
CA ALA A 98 4.69 12.05 2.64
C ALA A 98 5.53 12.88 3.64
N LYS A 99 5.00 14.03 4.09
CA LYS A 99 5.63 14.82 5.17
C LYS A 99 5.77 14.03 6.47
N SER A 100 4.80 13.18 6.77
CA SER A 100 4.82 12.31 7.95
C SER A 100 5.84 11.17 7.79
N VAL A 101 6.01 10.63 6.57
CA VAL A 101 7.09 9.68 6.26
C VAL A 101 8.46 10.31 6.47
N VAL A 102 8.70 11.55 6.02
CA VAL A 102 9.98 12.25 6.28
C VAL A 102 10.30 12.34 7.77
N LYS A 103 9.30 12.52 8.64
CA LYS A 103 9.49 12.50 10.10
C LYS A 103 9.86 11.11 10.60
N ILE A 104 9.20 10.06 10.09
CA ILE A 104 9.54 8.67 10.42
C ILE A 104 10.97 8.34 9.99
N VAL A 105 11.37 8.71 8.78
CA VAL A 105 12.74 8.47 8.27
C VAL A 105 13.78 9.13 9.18
N LYS A 106 13.50 10.32 9.73
CA LYS A 106 14.39 10.98 10.71
C LYS A 106 14.50 10.24 12.04
N GLU A 107 13.44 9.56 12.48
CA GLU A 107 13.39 8.86 13.77
C GLU A 107 13.89 7.41 13.69
N PHE A 108 13.55 6.70 12.60
CA PHE A 108 13.81 5.26 12.44
C PHE A 108 14.84 4.95 11.35
N GLY A 109 15.36 5.96 10.66
CA GLY A 109 16.31 5.83 9.56
C GLY A 109 15.66 5.49 8.21
N SER A 110 14.54 4.75 8.18
CA SER A 110 13.77 4.46 6.97
C SER A 110 12.30 4.19 7.28
N PHE A 111 11.43 4.40 6.29
CA PHE A 111 10.01 4.05 6.39
C PHE A 111 9.82 2.54 6.44
N SER A 112 10.62 1.82 5.66
CA SER A 112 10.72 0.36 5.63
C SER A 112 11.06 -0.20 7.00
N ALA A 113 12.14 0.26 7.66
CA ALA A 113 12.52 -0.24 8.98
C ALA A 113 11.42 -0.01 10.02
N TYR A 114 10.75 1.15 9.96
CA TYR A 114 9.60 1.45 10.82
C TYR A 114 8.45 0.46 10.60
N LEU A 115 7.99 0.26 9.35
CA LEU A 115 6.86 -0.62 9.06
C LEU A 115 7.19 -2.10 9.34
N TRP A 116 8.35 -2.57 8.90
CA TRP A 116 8.77 -3.96 9.11
C TRP A 116 9.03 -4.30 10.57
N SER A 117 9.33 -3.31 11.43
CA SER A 117 9.44 -3.53 12.89
C SER A 117 8.15 -4.10 13.49
N TYR A 118 6.99 -3.76 12.94
CA TYR A 118 5.70 -4.28 13.41
C TYR A 118 5.51 -5.77 13.12
N VAL A 119 6.26 -6.35 12.18
CA VAL A 119 6.24 -7.79 11.91
C VAL A 119 7.56 -8.46 12.30
N ASN A 120 8.32 -7.84 13.21
CA ASN A 120 9.64 -8.32 13.63
C ASN A 120 10.58 -8.59 12.45
N TYR A 121 10.47 -7.78 11.39
CA TYR A 121 11.27 -7.89 10.16
C TYR A 121 11.08 -9.20 9.38
N THR A 122 10.07 -10.00 9.71
CA THR A 122 9.77 -11.26 9.00
C THR A 122 8.30 -11.27 8.57
N PRO A 123 7.98 -11.60 7.30
CA PRO A 123 6.61 -11.68 6.86
C PRO A 123 5.77 -12.67 7.68
N ILE A 124 4.51 -12.32 7.92
CA ILE A 124 3.55 -13.21 8.56
C ILE A 124 3.00 -14.17 7.50
N ILE A 125 3.38 -15.44 7.57
CA ILE A 125 2.88 -16.46 6.65
C ILE A 125 1.56 -17.03 7.17
N ASN A 126 0.46 -16.67 6.51
CA ASN A 126 -0.84 -17.26 6.76
C ASN A 126 -1.06 -18.50 5.88
N LYS A 127 -1.94 -19.41 6.30
CA LYS A 127 -2.22 -20.68 5.58
C LYS A 127 -3.72 -20.85 5.34
N TYR A 128 -4.36 -19.80 4.83
CA TYR A 128 -5.79 -19.83 4.55
C TYR A 128 -6.09 -20.80 3.41
N ARG A 129 -7.10 -21.66 3.60
CA ARG A 129 -7.61 -22.55 2.53
C ARG A 129 -8.66 -21.90 1.67
N TYR A 130 -9.45 -20.98 2.24
CA TYR A 130 -10.59 -20.35 1.58
C TYR A 130 -10.51 -18.84 1.72
N GLY A 131 -10.85 -18.10 0.65
CA GLY A 131 -10.84 -16.63 0.64
C GLY A 131 -11.68 -16.01 1.76
N ARG A 132 -12.83 -16.61 2.09
CA ARG A 132 -13.70 -16.16 3.20
C ARG A 132 -13.06 -16.21 4.60
N ASN A 133 -11.94 -16.94 4.74
CA ASN A 133 -11.20 -17.02 5.99
C ASN A 133 -10.13 -15.93 6.11
N VAL A 134 -9.81 -15.24 5.01
CA VAL A 134 -8.90 -14.09 5.01
C VAL A 134 -9.67 -12.94 5.68
N PRO A 135 -9.19 -12.41 6.82
CA PRO A 135 -9.90 -11.36 7.53
C PRO A 135 -9.75 -10.03 6.78
N TRP A 136 -10.67 -9.09 7.04
CA TRP A 136 -10.57 -7.74 6.48
C TRP A 136 -9.57 -6.85 7.23
N ARG A 137 -9.25 -7.21 8.48
CA ARG A 137 -8.27 -6.54 9.36
C ARG A 137 -7.75 -7.53 10.40
N THR A 138 -6.62 -7.22 11.02
CA THR A 138 -6.02 -8.04 12.09
C THR A 138 -5.64 -7.18 13.28
N PRO A 139 -5.42 -7.77 14.47
CA PRO A 139 -4.87 -7.02 15.61
C PRO A 139 -3.56 -6.28 15.24
N ARG A 140 -2.76 -6.86 14.35
CA ARG A 140 -1.53 -6.21 13.86
C ARG A 140 -1.82 -4.99 13.00
N SER A 141 -2.77 -5.08 12.07
CA SER A 141 -3.12 -3.93 11.23
C SER A 141 -3.80 -2.82 12.05
N GLU A 142 -4.52 -3.15 13.12
CA GLU A 142 -5.05 -2.17 14.08
C GLU A 142 -3.94 -1.44 14.83
N LEU A 143 -2.91 -2.15 15.30
CA LEU A 143 -1.75 -1.53 15.96
C LEU A 143 -1.01 -0.55 15.04
N VAL A 144 -0.69 -0.99 13.82
CA VAL A 144 0.00 -0.16 12.81
C VAL A 144 -0.86 1.04 12.42
N SER A 145 -2.16 0.83 12.19
CA SER A 145 -3.12 1.89 11.87
C SER A 145 -3.17 2.96 12.96
N ASN A 146 -3.32 2.56 14.22
CA ASN A 146 -3.37 3.48 15.35
C ASN A 146 -2.10 4.32 15.48
N ASP A 147 -0.92 3.71 15.26
CA ASP A 147 0.34 4.44 15.33
C ASP A 147 0.51 5.44 14.19
N LEU A 148 0.22 5.02 12.95
CA LEU A 148 0.25 5.91 11.78
C LEU A 148 -0.70 7.10 11.96
N VAL A 149 -1.91 6.87 12.47
CA VAL A 149 -2.87 7.95 12.79
C VAL A 149 -2.27 8.94 13.81
N ARG A 150 -1.66 8.44 14.90
CA ARG A 150 -0.99 9.31 15.89
C ARG A 150 0.17 10.10 15.29
N ARG A 151 0.85 9.55 14.28
CA ARG A 151 1.93 10.20 13.52
C ARG A 151 1.44 11.19 12.46
N GLY A 152 0.12 11.36 12.34
CA GLY A 152 -0.51 12.35 11.46
C GLY A 152 -0.93 11.81 10.09
N PHE A 153 -0.80 10.49 9.85
CA PHE A 153 -1.27 9.90 8.61
C PHE A 153 -2.80 9.92 8.52
N ARG A 154 -3.31 10.04 7.30
CA ARG A 154 -4.73 9.98 6.95
C ARG A 154 -4.99 8.85 5.97
N PHE A 155 -6.22 8.34 5.97
CA PHE A 155 -6.64 7.17 5.18
C PHE A 155 -5.80 5.92 5.43
N VAL A 156 -5.50 5.68 6.69
CA VAL A 156 -4.70 4.54 7.17
C VAL A 156 -5.50 3.70 8.17
N GLY A 157 -6.80 3.50 7.92
CA GLY A 157 -7.65 2.67 8.79
C GLY A 157 -7.23 1.19 8.80
N PRO A 158 -7.63 0.38 9.79
CA PRO A 158 -7.12 -0.99 9.96
C PRO A 158 -7.33 -1.91 8.76
N THR A 159 -8.42 -1.73 8.01
CA THR A 159 -8.69 -2.47 6.77
C THR A 159 -7.74 -2.06 5.65
N ILE A 160 -7.48 -0.76 5.50
CA ILE A 160 -6.53 -0.23 4.51
C ILE A 160 -5.13 -0.72 4.82
N ILE A 161 -4.73 -0.66 6.10
CA ILE A 161 -3.42 -1.14 6.53
C ILE A 161 -3.29 -2.64 6.31
N TYR A 162 -4.34 -3.43 6.52
CA TYR A 162 -4.26 -4.85 6.21
C TYR A 162 -4.10 -5.11 4.72
N ALA A 163 -4.86 -4.42 3.87
CA ALA A 163 -4.68 -4.49 2.42
C ALA A 163 -3.26 -4.09 1.99
N PHE A 164 -2.70 -3.04 2.59
CA PHE A 164 -1.31 -2.62 2.38
C PHE A 164 -0.30 -3.68 2.81
N MET A 165 -0.48 -4.28 3.99
CA MET A 165 0.42 -5.33 4.50
C MET A 165 0.42 -6.56 3.58
N GLN A 166 -0.75 -6.92 3.03
CA GLN A 166 -0.85 -7.99 2.03
C GLN A 166 -0.15 -7.56 0.72
N ALA A 167 -0.43 -6.36 0.21
CA ALA A 167 0.13 -5.84 -1.04
C ALA A 167 1.66 -5.72 -1.01
N SER A 168 2.23 -5.35 0.13
CA SER A 168 3.68 -5.18 0.34
C SER A 168 4.43 -6.44 0.79
N GLY A 169 3.72 -7.56 0.94
CA GLY A 169 4.31 -8.83 1.38
C GLY A 169 4.72 -8.89 2.85
N MET A 170 4.27 -7.95 3.69
CA MET A 170 4.38 -8.08 5.16
C MET A 170 3.53 -9.22 5.69
N THR A 171 2.47 -9.60 4.96
CA THR A 171 1.78 -10.88 5.14
C THR A 171 1.71 -11.64 3.83
N VAL A 172 1.85 -12.96 3.92
CA VAL A 172 1.61 -13.88 2.81
C VAL A 172 0.23 -14.48 3.01
N ASP A 173 -0.75 -13.89 2.34
CA ASP A 173 -2.17 -14.26 2.43
C ASP A 173 -2.68 -15.02 1.20
N HIS A 174 -1.78 -15.34 0.27
CA HIS A 174 -2.07 -16.29 -0.81
C HIS A 174 -2.70 -17.55 -0.22
N LEU A 175 -3.80 -18.00 -0.80
CA LEU A 175 -4.42 -19.26 -0.36
C LEU A 175 -3.42 -20.39 -0.60
N VAL A 176 -3.47 -21.43 0.25
CA VAL A 176 -2.52 -22.56 0.14
C VAL A 176 -2.56 -23.28 -1.22
N GLU A 177 -3.67 -23.16 -1.96
CA GLU A 177 -3.83 -23.72 -3.31
C GLU A 177 -3.49 -22.73 -4.44
N CYS A 178 -3.17 -21.48 -4.11
CA CYS A 178 -2.66 -20.50 -5.06
C CYS A 178 -1.27 -20.91 -5.52
N PHE A 179 -0.99 -20.83 -6.83
CA PHE A 179 0.30 -21.21 -7.38
C PHE A 179 1.46 -20.34 -6.84
N ARG A 180 1.16 -19.09 -6.44
CA ARG A 180 2.11 -18.15 -5.83
C ARG A 180 2.43 -18.45 -4.36
N PHE A 181 1.64 -19.29 -3.67
CA PHE A 181 1.79 -19.49 -2.23
C PHE A 181 3.20 -19.94 -1.84
N HIS A 182 3.68 -21.03 -2.44
CA HIS A 182 5.01 -21.57 -2.12
C HIS A 182 6.14 -20.60 -2.48
N GLU A 183 5.99 -19.88 -3.60
CA GLU A 183 6.98 -18.90 -4.04
C GLU A 183 7.06 -17.72 -3.07
N CYS A 184 5.93 -17.09 -2.72
CA CYS A 184 5.91 -15.98 -1.78
C CYS A 184 6.37 -16.40 -0.38
N VAL A 185 6.05 -17.64 0.06
CA VAL A 185 6.61 -18.19 1.31
C VAL A 185 8.13 -18.34 1.22
N SER A 186 8.67 -18.81 0.10
CA SER A 186 10.11 -18.91 -0.09
C SER A 186 10.78 -17.54 -0.05
N LEU A 187 10.22 -16.55 -0.75
CA LEU A 187 10.72 -15.18 -0.74
C LEU A 187 10.71 -14.61 0.68
N ALA A 188 9.63 -14.82 1.42
CA ALA A 188 9.49 -14.36 2.80
C ALA A 188 10.53 -14.94 3.78
N LEU A 189 11.04 -16.14 3.52
CA LEU A 189 12.04 -16.81 4.37
C LEU A 189 13.49 -16.46 3.99
N MET A 190 13.70 -15.77 2.86
CA MET A 190 15.03 -15.35 2.39
C MET A 190 15.39 -13.91 2.80
N CYS A 191 14.46 -13.20 3.44
CA CYS A 191 14.62 -11.82 3.85
C CYS A 191 15.19 -11.68 5.27
#